data_AF-A0AAQ3S0N9-F1
#
_entry.id   AF-A0AAQ3S0N9-F1
#
_cell.length_a   1.000
_cell.length_b   1.000
_cell.length_c   1.000
_cell.angle_alpha   90.00
_cell.angle_beta   90.00
_cell.angle_gamma   90.00
#
_symmetry.space_group_name_H-M   'P 1'
#
loop_
_entity.id
_entity.type
_entity.pdbx_description
1 polymer ?
#
loop_
_entity_poly.entity_id
_entity_poly.type
_entity_poly.pdbx_seq_one_letter_code
_entity_poly.pdbx_strand_id
1 'polypeptide(L)'
;HDGFIPKHYYCWCICYLPDEDESRALVEEFEKRVEVSKKGYLIWGWAPQLLILEHPAVGGVVTHCGMNTVIETVDAGLPMVTWPLFVDQFFNERLLVDVLKIAVPVGATEWKSWSEFGNEIQ
;
A
#
# COMPACT_ATOMS: atom_id res chain seq x y z
N HIS A 1 22.30 -4.71 -8.13
CA HIS A 1 23.24 -5.39 -7.22
C HIS A 1 23.08 -4.99 -5.75
N ASP A 2 21.92 -4.46 -5.34
CA ASP A 2 21.44 -4.52 -3.94
C ASP A 2 19.92 -4.58 -4.02
N GLY A 3 19.37 -5.80 -3.96
CA GLY A 3 17.92 -6.01 -3.93
C GLY A 3 17.34 -5.38 -2.66
N PHE A 4 16.12 -4.86 -2.73
CA PHE A 4 15.40 -4.30 -1.59
C PHE A 4 15.37 -5.32 -0.43
N ILE A 5 16.14 -5.07 0.64
CA ILE A 5 16.08 -5.82 1.90
C ILE A 5 15.26 -4.98 2.89
N PRO A 6 14.05 -5.40 3.24
CA PRO A 6 13.23 -4.69 4.21
C PRO A 6 13.93 -4.60 5.58
N LYS A 7 14.07 -3.38 6.10
CA LYS A 7 14.61 -3.17 7.45
C LYS A 7 13.57 -3.45 8.52
N HIS A 8 12.30 -3.14 8.25
CA HIS A 8 11.16 -3.27 9.15
C HIS A 8 10.28 -4.49 8.83
N TYR A 9 9.44 -4.89 9.78
CA TYR A 9 8.37 -5.86 9.56
C TYR A 9 7.22 -5.21 8.80
N TYR A 10 6.57 -5.96 7.92
CA TYR A 10 5.44 -5.45 7.14
C TYR A 10 4.47 -6.58 6.79
N CYS A 11 3.22 -6.19 6.58
CA CYS A 11 2.20 -7.03 5.96
C CYS A 11 1.75 -6.35 4.68
N TRP A 12 1.68 -7.10 3.57
CA TRP A 12 1.29 -6.58 2.27
C TRP A 12 0.12 -7.39 1.71
N CYS A 13 -1.02 -6.74 1.48
CA CYS A 13 -2.14 -7.29 0.74
C CYS A 13 -1.98 -7.08 -0.78
N ILE A 14 -1.90 -8.17 -1.54
CA ILE A 14 -1.78 -8.17 -3.00
C ILE A 14 -3.14 -8.56 -3.59
N CYS A 15 -3.82 -7.59 -4.22
CA CYS A 15 -5.21 -7.72 -4.66
C CYS A 15 -5.38 -8.15 -6.13
N TYR A 16 -4.29 -8.25 -6.90
CA TYR A 16 -4.32 -8.64 -8.31
C TYR A 16 -3.36 -9.80 -8.56
N LEU A 17 -3.84 -10.80 -9.29
CA LEU A 17 -2.99 -11.83 -9.87
C LEU A 17 -2.57 -11.35 -11.25
N PRO A 18 -1.26 -11.22 -11.51
CA PRO A 18 -0.82 -10.75 -12.81
C PRO A 18 -1.20 -11.71 -13.94
N ASP A 19 -1.91 -11.16 -14.94
CA ASP A 19 -2.26 -11.90 -16.16
C ASP A 19 -1.05 -12.09 -17.09
N GLU A 20 -0.03 -11.24 -16.97
CA GLU A 20 1.19 -11.26 -17.79
C GLU A 20 2.36 -12.02 -17.12
N ASP A 21 3.14 -12.73 -17.94
CA ASP A 21 4.27 -13.55 -17.51
C ASP A 21 5.36 -12.75 -16.77
N GLU A 22 5.66 -11.52 -17.21
CA GLU A 22 6.65 -10.66 -16.55
C GLU A 22 6.22 -10.27 -15.13
N SER A 23 4.93 -9.95 -14.97
CA SER A 23 4.38 -9.57 -13.67
C SER A 23 4.29 -10.78 -12.73
N ARG A 24 4.02 -11.99 -13.23
CA ARG A 24 4.15 -13.23 -12.43
C ARG A 24 5.57 -13.47 -11.95
N ALA A 25 6.55 -13.34 -12.84
CA ALA A 25 7.95 -13.51 -12.48
C ALA A 25 8.41 -12.51 -11.41
N LEU A 26 7.95 -11.26 -11.49
CA LEU A 26 8.20 -10.24 -10.47
C LEU A 26 7.62 -10.64 -9.10
N VAL A 27 6.39 -11.13 -9.07
CA VAL A 27 5.77 -11.53 -7.81
C VAL A 27 6.45 -12.78 -7.23
N GLU A 28 6.77 -13.79 -8.04
CA GLU A 28 7.52 -14.96 -7.55
C GLU A 28 8.89 -14.58 -6.97
N GLU A 29 9.59 -13.65 -7.60
CA GLU A 29 10.86 -13.13 -7.08
C GLU A 29 10.63 -12.37 -5.76
N PHE A 30 9.53 -11.63 -5.66
CA PHE A 30 9.15 -10.93 -4.44
C PHE A 30 8.82 -11.89 -3.30
N GLU A 31 8.04 -12.95 -3.54
CA GLU A 31 7.74 -13.99 -2.55
C GLU A 31 9.02 -14.65 -2.02
N LYS A 32 9.95 -15.02 -2.91
CA LYS A 32 11.26 -15.58 -2.54
C LYS A 32 12.04 -14.63 -1.62
N ARG A 33 12.05 -13.34 -1.93
CA ARG A 33 12.69 -12.31 -1.08
C ARG A 33 12.04 -12.21 0.29
N VAL A 34 10.70 -12.24 0.35
CA VAL A 34 9.96 -12.23 1.62
C VAL A 34 10.32 -13.45 2.46
N GLU A 35 10.33 -14.64 1.85
CA GLU A 35 10.65 -15.90 2.53
C GLU A 35 12.07 -15.91 3.11
N VAL A 36 13.06 -15.39 2.37
CA VAL A 36 14.45 -15.27 2.85
C VAL A 36 14.56 -14.23 3.96
N SER A 37 13.85 -13.11 3.85
CA SER A 37 13.93 -12.02 4.83
C SER A 37 13.30 -12.34 6.18
N LYS A 38 12.28 -13.23 6.22
CA LYS A 38 11.44 -13.54 7.38
C LYS A 38 10.83 -12.30 8.07
N LYS A 39 10.67 -11.19 7.34
CA LYS A 39 10.14 -9.91 7.86
C LYS A 39 8.82 -9.48 7.25
N GLY A 40 8.45 -10.03 6.09
CA GLY A 40 7.20 -9.72 5.40
C GLY A 40 6.17 -10.84 5.56
N TYR A 41 4.89 -10.47 5.57
CA TYR A 41 3.77 -11.38 5.41
C TYR A 41 2.92 -10.95 4.21
N LEU A 42 2.69 -11.85 3.27
CA LEU A 42 1.90 -11.58 2.06
C LEU A 42 0.48 -12.13 2.25
N ILE A 43 -0.52 -11.28 2.04
CA ILE A 43 -1.93 -11.66 1.99
C ILE A 43 -2.38 -11.56 0.55
N TRP A 44 -2.92 -12.65 0.01
CA TRP A 44 -3.41 -12.71 -1.36
C TRP A 44 -4.92 -12.45 -1.41
N GLY A 45 -5.34 -11.56 -2.30
CA GLY A 45 -6.74 -11.18 -2.47
C GLY A 45 -7.18 -10.13 -1.45
N TRP A 46 -7.93 -10.56 -0.43
CA TRP A 46 -8.55 -9.66 0.53
C TRP A 46 -7.98 -9.84 1.94
N ALA A 47 -7.77 -8.72 2.64
CA ALA A 47 -7.33 -8.69 4.02
C ALA A 47 -8.37 -7.98 4.90
N PRO A 48 -8.58 -8.43 6.15
CA PRO A 48 -9.48 -7.77 7.09
C PRO A 48 -8.85 -6.47 7.61
N GLN A 49 -8.93 -5.40 6.81
CA GLN A 49 -8.24 -4.13 7.03
C GLN A 49 -8.45 -3.57 8.44
N LEU A 50 -9.69 -3.50 8.93
CA LEU A 50 -9.99 -2.99 10.28
C LEU A 50 -9.25 -3.77 11.37
N LEU A 51 -9.27 -5.11 11.30
CA LEU A 51 -8.57 -5.96 12.29
C LEU A 51 -7.06 -5.77 12.24
N ILE A 52 -6.51 -5.48 11.06
CA ILE A 52 -5.08 -5.20 10.91
C ILE A 52 -4.74 -3.84 11.52
N LEU A 53 -5.52 -2.80 11.21
CA LEU A 53 -5.27 -1.43 11.71
C LEU A 53 -5.37 -1.34 13.24
N GLU A 54 -6.30 -2.06 13.86
CA GLU A 54 -6.45 -2.09 15.32
C GLU A 54 -5.39 -2.94 16.04
N HIS A 55 -4.59 -3.71 15.31
CA HIS A 55 -3.65 -4.63 15.93
C HIS A 55 -2.44 -3.87 16.53
N PRO A 56 -2.09 -4.06 17.82
CA PRO A 56 -1.03 -3.29 18.50
C PRO A 56 0.37 -3.38 17.88
N ALA A 57 0.63 -4.40 17.06
CA ALA A 57 1.90 -4.54 16.34
C ALA A 57 2.00 -3.67 15.08
N VAL A 58 0.92 -3.01 14.65
CA VAL A 58 0.94 -2.11 13.50
C VAL A 58 1.42 -0.73 13.95
N GLY A 59 2.51 -0.28 13.34
CA GLY A 59 3.13 1.02 13.63
C GLY A 59 2.82 2.12 12.61
N GLY A 60 2.11 1.78 11.53
CA GLY A 60 1.75 2.71 10.46
C GLY A 60 1.24 1.97 9.23
N VAL A 61 0.63 2.71 8.31
CA VAL A 61 0.04 2.15 7.08
C VAL A 61 0.58 2.84 5.85
N VAL A 62 0.80 2.06 4.78
CA VAL A 62 0.98 2.61 3.43
C VAL A 62 -0.38 2.57 2.74
N THR A 63 -0.87 3.71 2.26
CA THR A 63 -2.23 3.82 1.73
C THR A 63 -2.28 4.61 0.44
N HIS A 64 -3.21 4.24 -0.44
CA HIS A 64 -3.56 5.03 -1.61
C HIS A 64 -4.40 6.26 -1.28
N CYS A 65 -4.65 6.56 -0.01
CA CYS A 65 -5.38 7.75 0.44
C CYS A 65 -6.88 7.75 0.06
N GLY A 66 -7.50 6.58 -0.09
CA GLY A 66 -8.95 6.46 -0.17
C GLY A 66 -9.60 6.88 1.17
N MET A 67 -10.67 7.67 1.12
CA MET A 67 -11.24 8.33 2.31
C MET A 67 -11.60 7.35 3.44
N ASN A 68 -12.13 6.16 3.12
CA ASN A 68 -12.45 5.14 4.13
C ASN A 68 -11.20 4.72 4.92
N THR A 69 -10.11 4.41 4.21
CA THR A 69 -8.84 4.03 4.84
C THR A 69 -8.25 5.17 5.66
N VAL A 70 -8.38 6.41 5.18
CA VAL A 70 -7.92 7.59 5.92
C VAL A 70 -8.64 7.69 7.26
N ILE A 71 -9.97 7.60 7.27
CA ILE A 71 -10.76 7.69 8.51
C ILE A 71 -10.40 6.55 9.48
N GLU A 72 -10.37 5.30 9.00
CA GLU A 72 -10.03 4.13 9.83
C GLU A 72 -8.62 4.25 10.43
N THR A 73 -7.66 4.75 9.66
CA THR A 73 -6.27 4.90 10.13
C THR A 73 -6.15 6.02 11.16
N VAL A 74 -6.87 7.13 10.97
CA VAL A 74 -6.90 8.24 11.93
C VAL A 74 -7.56 7.79 13.24
N ASP A 75 -8.66 7.03 13.17
CA ASP A 75 -9.33 6.47 14.35
C ASP A 75 -8.40 5.51 15.12
N ALA A 76 -7.65 4.68 14.40
CA ALA A 76 -6.63 3.81 14.98
C ALA A 76 -5.39 4.58 15.52
N GLY A 77 -5.28 5.88 15.27
CA GLY A 77 -4.15 6.71 15.74
C GLY A 77 -2.82 6.38 15.05
N LEU A 78 -2.87 5.84 13.83
CA LEU A 78 -1.68 5.38 13.11
C LEU A 78 -1.13 6.45 12.14
N PRO A 79 0.20 6.59 12.01
CA PRO A 79 0.79 7.42 10.97
C PRO A 79 0.65 6.78 9.58
N MET A 80 0.62 7.63 8.55
CA MET A 80 0.43 7.20 7.16
C MET A 80 1.66 7.48 6.28
N VAL A 81 1.92 6.56 5.36
CA VAL A 81 2.74 6.78 4.18
C VAL A 81 1.80 6.83 2.98
N THR A 82 1.75 7.97 2.29
CA THR A 82 0.76 8.22 1.24
C THR A 82 1.31 7.85 -0.12
N TRP A 83 0.55 7.05 -0.87
CA TRP A 83 0.81 6.63 -2.24
C TRP A 83 -0.46 6.77 -3.09
N PRO A 84 -0.95 8.01 -3.31
CA PRO A 84 -2.17 8.24 -4.07
C PRO A 84 -2.04 7.70 -5.50
N LEU A 85 -3.14 7.19 -6.03
CA LEU A 85 -3.24 6.62 -7.37
C LEU A 85 -4.17 7.45 -8.27
N PHE A 86 -5.28 7.97 -7.74
CA PHE A 86 -6.35 8.59 -8.55
C PHE A 86 -7.04 9.81 -7.90
N VAL A 87 -7.66 10.63 -8.75
CA VAL A 87 -8.53 11.81 -8.50
C VAL A 87 -8.53 12.43 -7.07
N ASP A 88 -9.38 11.93 -6.18
CA ASP A 88 -9.61 12.51 -4.87
C ASP A 88 -8.46 12.21 -3.87
N GLN A 89 -7.68 11.17 -4.14
CA GLN A 89 -6.65 10.66 -3.24
C GLN A 89 -5.48 11.63 -3.06
N PHE A 90 -5.13 12.40 -4.09
CA PHE A 90 -4.08 13.42 -3.98
C PHE A 90 -4.53 14.62 -3.14
N PHE A 91 -5.83 14.94 -3.13
CA PHE A 91 -6.36 15.95 -2.21
C PHE A 91 -6.30 15.45 -0.78
N ASN A 92 -6.63 14.17 -0.55
CA ASN A 92 -6.51 13.54 0.75
C ASN A 92 -5.04 13.50 1.21
N GLU A 93 -4.09 13.17 0.33
CA GLU A 93 -2.66 13.25 0.64
C GLU A 93 -2.27 14.66 1.12
N ARG A 94 -2.63 15.71 0.39
CA ARG A 94 -2.32 17.09 0.81
C ARG A 94 -2.95 17.44 2.15
N LEU A 95 -4.18 17.01 2.42
CA LEU A 95 -4.79 17.20 3.74
C LEU A 95 -3.95 16.52 4.83
N LEU A 96 -3.52 15.28 4.62
CA LEU A 96 -2.79 14.49 5.61
C LEU A 96 -1.36 14.99 5.83
N VAL A 97 -0.66 15.36 4.76
CA VAL A 97 0.75 15.77 4.77
C VAL A 97 0.89 17.27 5.04
N ASP A 98 0.15 18.11 4.34
CA ASP A 98 0.36 19.56 4.38
C ASP A 98 -0.38 20.24 5.53
N VAL A 99 -1.56 19.74 5.88
CA VAL A 99 -2.42 20.35 6.91
C VAL A 99 -2.31 19.62 8.24
N LEU A 100 -2.66 18.33 8.27
CA LEU A 100 -2.73 17.55 9.51
C LEU A 100 -1.37 17.10 10.04
N LYS A 101 -0.34 17.05 9.17
CA LYS A 101 1.03 16.65 9.53
C LYS A 101 1.13 15.26 10.16
N ILE A 102 0.27 14.35 9.73
CA ILE A 102 0.19 12.96 10.24
C ILE A 102 0.63 11.92 9.20
N ALA A 103 1.18 12.38 8.07
CA ALA A 103 1.59 11.52 6.97
C ALA A 103 2.86 11.99 6.25
N VAL A 104 3.51 11.06 5.55
CA VAL A 104 4.68 11.31 4.69
C VAL A 104 4.41 10.76 3.28
N PRO A 105 4.64 11.55 2.21
CA PRO A 105 4.41 11.08 0.85
C PRO A 105 5.56 10.22 0.32
N VAL A 106 5.22 9.20 -0.46
CA VAL A 106 6.23 8.45 -1.25
C VAL A 106 6.75 9.25 -2.44
N GLY A 107 6.08 10.36 -2.78
CA GLY A 107 6.43 11.23 -3.90
C GLY A 107 5.75 10.85 -5.21
N ALA A 108 4.55 10.24 -5.16
CA ALA A 108 3.74 10.04 -6.35
C ALA A 108 3.28 11.40 -6.92
N THR A 109 3.68 11.73 -8.15
CA THR A 109 3.35 13.02 -8.79
C THR A 109 2.49 12.87 -10.05
N GLU A 110 2.32 11.65 -10.54
CA GLU A 110 1.61 11.35 -11.79
C GLU A 110 0.28 10.65 -11.49
N TRP A 111 -0.75 11.04 -12.26
CA TRP A 111 -2.09 10.51 -12.16
C TRP A 111 -2.27 9.39 -13.18
N LYS A 112 -2.67 8.20 -12.75
CA LYS A 112 -3.17 7.19 -13.69
C LYS A 112 -4.60 7.54 -14.08
N SER A 113 -4.95 7.42 -15.36
CA SER A 113 -6.34 7.66 -15.77
C SER A 113 -7.23 6.51 -15.27
N TRP A 114 -8.43 6.81 -14.79
CA TRP A 114 -9.43 5.80 -14.40
C TRP A 114 -9.70 4.79 -15.54
N SER A 115 -9.60 5.23 -16.79
CA SER A 115 -9.77 4.39 -17.98
C SER A 115 -8.67 3.36 -18.19
N GLU A 116 -7.47 3.57 -17.62
CA GLU A 116 -6.34 2.63 -17.75
C GLU A 116 -6.50 1.46 -16.78
N PHE A 117 -7.08 1.69 -15.59
CA PHE A 117 -7.33 0.64 -14.59
C PHE A 117 -8.48 -0.29 -15.00
N GLY A 118 -9.51 0.23 -15.67
CA GLY A 118 -10.64 -0.58 -16.15
C GLY A 118 -10.28 -1.62 -17.21
N ASN A 119 -9.16 -1.42 -17.93
CA ASN A 119 -8.68 -2.36 -18.94
C ASN A 119 -7.80 -3.48 -18.34
N GLU A 120 -7.35 -3.36 -17.09
CA GLU A 120 -6.62 -4.41 -16.35
C GLU A 120 -7.58 -5.36 -15.60
N ILE A 121 -8.90 -5.13 -15.66
CA ILE A 121 -9.94 -5.96 -15.00
C ILE A 121 -10.84 -6.67 -16.05
N GLN A 122 -10.37 -6.80 -17.30
CA GLN A 122 -11.12 -7.51 -18.34
C GLN A 122 -10.38 -8.70 -18.94
#